data_AF-R6BUE7-F1
#
_entry.id   AF-R6BUE7-F1
#
_cell.length_a   1.000
_cell.length_b   1.000
_cell.length_c   1.000
_cell.angle_alpha   90.00
_cell.angle_beta   90.00
_cell.angle_gamma   90.00
#
_symmetry.space_group_name_H-M   'P 1'
#
loop_
_entity.id
_entity.type
_entity.pdbx_description
1 polymer ?
#
loop_
_entity_poly.entity_id
_entity_poly.type
_entity_poly.pdbx_seq_one_letter_code
_entity_poly.pdbx_strand_id
1 'polypeptide(L)'
;MENAACRLTSPGLAKEVGASLGILNSFYQGFFLAPTVTAGALKGAIFAANIYESCGFPVVPNGSESRHDIIQAVELGTAEGVIAFCRGIQAAAPVDSYVTPEPWAMPGYDSDVIMAAGAFVQGSSIELSADGPIKPPYAVYFQGGLTWQHAKLGILMSLQKLYDADLVRLPL
;
A
#
# COMPACT_ATOMS: atom_id res chain seq x y z
N MET A 1 -19.33 2.01 21.68
CA MET A 1 -19.27 0.53 21.58
C MET A 1 -20.66 -0.08 21.43
N GLU A 2 -21.58 0.15 22.37
CA GLU A 2 -22.91 -0.48 22.33
C GLU A 2 -23.72 -0.20 21.05
N ASN A 3 -23.83 1.07 20.65
CA ASN A 3 -24.54 1.45 19.42
C ASN A 3 -23.93 0.81 18.15
N ALA A 4 -22.61 0.60 18.12
CA ALA A 4 -21.93 -0.04 17.01
C ALA A 4 -22.22 -1.55 16.98
N ALA A 5 -22.25 -2.21 18.13
CA ALA A 5 -22.60 -3.62 18.24
C ALA A 5 -24.05 -3.86 17.78
N CYS A 6 -25.01 -3.04 18.23
CA CYS A 6 -26.40 -3.12 17.80
C CYS A 6 -26.58 -2.89 16.29
N ARG A 7 -25.76 -2.02 15.69
CA ARG A 7 -25.77 -1.79 14.24
C ARG A 7 -25.18 -2.95 13.45
N LEU A 8 -24.16 -3.61 14.00
CA LEU A 8 -23.52 -4.77 13.36
C LEU A 8 -24.40 -6.03 13.43
N THR A 9 -25.08 -6.24 14.55
CA THR A 9 -25.99 -7.38 14.77
C THR A 9 -27.46 -6.91 14.74
N SER A 10 -28.10 -6.77 15.90
CA SER A 10 -29.42 -6.18 16.07
C SER A 10 -29.61 -5.63 17.49
N PRO A 11 -30.52 -4.66 17.70
CA PRO A 11 -30.92 -4.25 19.05
C PRO A 11 -31.35 -5.46 19.90
N GLY A 12 -30.95 -5.48 21.17
CA GLY A 12 -31.25 -6.56 22.11
C GLY A 12 -30.25 -7.72 22.11
N LEU A 13 -29.59 -8.03 20.99
CA LEU A 13 -28.51 -9.02 20.91
C LEU A 13 -27.12 -8.39 21.10
N ALA A 14 -26.90 -7.26 20.44
CA ALA A 14 -25.64 -6.50 20.48
C ALA A 14 -24.40 -7.40 20.32
N LYS A 15 -23.46 -7.35 21.28
CA LYS A 15 -22.18 -8.07 21.27
C LYS A 15 -22.22 -9.46 21.93
N GLU A 16 -23.39 -9.93 22.36
CA GLU A 16 -23.49 -11.20 23.13
C GLU A 16 -23.48 -12.45 22.25
N VAL A 17 -23.70 -12.29 20.94
CA VAL A 17 -23.77 -13.38 19.97
C VAL A 17 -22.82 -13.14 18.78
N GLY A 18 -22.31 -14.23 18.21
CA GLY A 18 -21.39 -14.22 17.07
C GLY A 18 -20.33 -15.29 17.22
N ALA A 19 -20.43 -16.36 16.43
CA ALA A 19 -19.47 -17.46 16.50
C ALA A 19 -18.12 -17.04 15.89
N SER A 20 -17.04 -17.09 16.68
CA SER A 20 -15.69 -16.74 16.21
C SER A 20 -15.08 -17.76 15.26
N LEU A 21 -15.71 -18.93 15.06
CA LEU A 21 -15.19 -20.02 14.23
C LEU A 21 -13.71 -20.33 14.55
N GLY A 22 -12.89 -20.57 13.53
CA GLY A 22 -11.46 -20.91 13.68
C GLY A 22 -10.49 -19.73 13.66
N ILE A 23 -10.96 -18.46 13.65
CA ILE A 23 -10.08 -17.31 13.36
C ILE A 23 -9.35 -16.72 14.58
N LEU A 24 -9.71 -17.13 15.80
CA LEU A 24 -9.19 -16.51 17.03
C LEU A 24 -7.66 -16.62 17.14
N ASN A 25 -7.07 -17.74 16.74
CA ASN A 25 -5.62 -17.93 16.81
C ASN A 25 -4.89 -16.89 15.93
N SER A 26 -5.31 -16.77 14.66
CA SER A 26 -4.75 -15.79 13.71
C SER A 26 -4.98 -14.34 14.18
N PHE A 27 -6.13 -14.05 14.78
CA PHE A 27 -6.42 -12.73 15.34
C PHE A 27 -5.43 -12.35 16.45
N TYR A 28 -5.26 -13.22 17.46
CA TYR A 28 -4.37 -12.93 18.59
C TYR A 28 -2.89 -12.91 18.19
N GLN A 29 -2.47 -13.82 17.30
CA GLN A 29 -1.11 -13.82 16.77
C GLN A 29 -0.85 -12.55 15.95
N GLY A 30 -1.79 -12.16 15.09
CA GLY A 30 -1.71 -10.92 14.31
C GLY A 30 -1.61 -9.69 15.21
N PHE A 31 -2.42 -9.62 16.27
CA PHE A 31 -2.38 -8.52 17.23
C PHE A 31 -1.03 -8.43 17.97
N PHE A 32 -0.46 -9.58 18.37
CA PHE A 32 0.86 -9.63 18.99
C PHE A 32 1.97 -9.14 18.04
N LEU A 33 1.90 -9.50 16.76
CA LEU A 33 2.89 -9.11 15.75
C LEU A 33 2.67 -7.69 15.19
N ALA A 34 1.48 -7.12 15.36
CA ALA A 34 1.08 -5.84 14.75
C ALA A 34 2.09 -4.71 14.97
N PRO A 35 2.63 -4.46 16.18
CA PRO A 35 3.62 -3.38 16.37
C PRO A 35 4.88 -3.57 15.52
N THR A 36 5.33 -4.81 15.34
CA THR A 36 6.55 -5.13 14.56
C THR A 36 6.28 -4.98 13.06
N VAL A 37 5.14 -5.49 12.59
CA VAL A 37 4.74 -5.40 11.18
C VAL A 37 4.50 -3.94 10.78
N THR A 38 3.78 -3.17 11.60
CA THR A 38 3.56 -1.73 11.36
C THR A 38 4.87 -0.96 11.34
N ALA A 39 5.82 -1.26 12.23
CA ALA A 39 7.15 -0.64 12.17
C ALA A 39 7.93 -1.01 10.89
N GLY A 40 7.75 -2.21 10.37
CA GLY A 40 8.32 -2.64 9.08
C GLY A 40 7.77 -1.85 7.90
N ALA A 41 6.43 -1.75 7.80
CA ALA A 41 5.74 -0.95 6.80
C ALA A 41 6.12 0.54 6.88
N LEU A 42 6.18 1.10 8.10
CA LEU A 42 6.54 2.50 8.32
C LEU A 42 7.98 2.81 7.88
N LYS A 43 8.93 1.91 8.13
CA LYS A 43 10.30 2.03 7.61
C LYS A 43 10.29 2.02 6.08
N GLY A 44 9.47 1.17 5.47
CA GLY A 44 9.22 1.11 4.03
C GLY A 44 8.78 2.46 3.46
N ALA A 45 7.77 3.07 4.09
CA ALA A 45 7.24 4.38 3.72
C ALA A 45 8.31 5.50 3.84
N ILE A 46 9.09 5.51 4.93
CA ILE A 46 10.21 6.46 5.10
C ILE A 46 11.27 6.29 4.01
N PHE A 47 11.60 5.05 3.69
CA PHE A 47 12.59 4.74 2.65
C PHE A 47 12.12 5.16 1.26
N ALA A 48 10.84 4.91 0.94
CA ALA A 48 10.22 5.38 -0.28
C ALA A 48 10.29 6.91 -0.40
N ALA A 49 9.91 7.65 0.66
CA ALA A 49 10.01 9.11 0.67
C ALA A 49 11.42 9.59 0.33
N ASN A 50 12.44 9.10 1.05
CA ASN A 50 13.82 9.53 0.86
C ASN A 50 14.36 9.22 -0.54
N ILE A 51 14.01 8.07 -1.12
CA ILE A 51 14.43 7.71 -2.48
C ILE A 51 13.80 8.64 -3.52
N TYR A 52 12.48 8.79 -3.48
CA TYR A 52 11.76 9.55 -4.50
C TYR A 52 12.00 11.06 -4.38
N GLU A 53 12.16 11.58 -3.15
CA GLU A 53 12.62 12.94 -2.89
C GLU A 53 14.01 13.19 -3.49
N SER A 54 14.95 12.25 -3.30
CA SER A 54 16.30 12.34 -3.88
C SER A 54 16.30 12.28 -5.42
N CYS A 55 15.26 11.70 -6.02
CA CYS A 55 15.05 11.67 -7.47
C CYS A 55 14.26 12.90 -7.99
N GLY A 56 13.92 13.85 -7.12
CA GLY A 56 13.24 15.10 -7.48
C GLY A 56 11.71 15.01 -7.56
N PHE A 57 11.09 13.93 -7.08
CA PHE A 57 9.63 13.83 -7.02
C PHE A 57 9.09 14.47 -5.73
N PRO A 58 7.97 15.21 -5.80
CA PRO A 58 7.22 15.59 -4.60
C PRO A 58 6.70 14.34 -3.88
N VAL A 59 6.90 14.30 -2.56
CA VAL A 59 6.48 13.19 -1.70
C VAL A 59 5.75 13.72 -0.48
N VAL A 60 4.73 12.99 -0.02
CA VAL A 60 3.95 13.36 1.16
C VAL A 60 3.66 12.12 2.01
N PRO A 61 4.05 12.08 3.29
CA PRO A 61 5.01 12.98 3.96
C PRO A 61 6.43 12.86 3.38
N ASN A 62 7.28 13.86 3.58
CA ASN A 62 8.68 13.83 3.19
C ASN A 62 9.55 12.96 4.12
N GLY A 63 10.86 12.88 3.83
CA GLY A 63 11.79 12.04 4.59
C GLY A 63 11.97 12.43 6.07
N SER A 64 11.61 13.66 6.45
CA SER A 64 11.83 14.25 7.78
C SER A 64 10.57 14.46 8.62
N GLU A 65 9.40 14.42 7.99
CA GLU A 65 8.11 14.69 8.66
C GLU A 65 7.71 13.56 9.62
N SER A 66 6.99 13.93 10.69
CA SER A 66 6.41 12.97 11.63
C SER A 66 5.33 12.13 10.96
N ARG A 67 5.23 10.86 11.35
CA ARG A 67 4.32 9.90 10.74
C ARG A 67 3.28 9.38 11.72
N HIS A 68 2.05 9.25 11.21
CA HIS A 68 0.88 8.86 11.98
C HIS A 68 0.10 7.70 11.35
N ASP A 69 0.50 7.29 10.14
CA ASP A 69 0.01 6.11 9.42
C ASP A 69 1.17 5.47 8.61
N ILE A 70 0.86 4.47 7.79
CA ILE A 70 1.82 3.76 6.93
C ILE A 70 1.79 4.24 5.47
N ILE A 71 1.03 5.28 5.16
CA ILE A 71 0.81 5.74 3.79
C ILE A 71 2.00 6.58 3.35
N GLN A 72 2.44 6.38 2.12
CA GLN A 72 3.40 7.23 1.45
C GLN A 72 2.87 7.61 0.07
N ALA A 73 2.62 8.90 -0.14
CA ALA A 73 2.31 9.43 -1.46
C ALA A 73 3.57 9.87 -2.21
N VAL A 74 3.60 9.62 -3.52
CA VAL A 74 4.61 10.13 -4.46
C VAL A 74 3.88 10.69 -5.68
N GLU A 75 4.13 11.96 -6.01
CA GLU A 75 3.57 12.60 -7.20
C GLU A 75 4.48 12.35 -8.40
N LEU A 76 4.05 11.49 -9.33
CA LEU A 76 4.85 11.07 -10.47
C LEU A 76 4.64 11.94 -11.71
N GLY A 77 3.65 12.84 -11.67
CA GLY A 77 3.38 13.85 -12.70
C GLY A 77 2.82 13.33 -14.03
N THR A 78 2.80 12.01 -14.24
CA THR A 78 2.30 11.36 -15.47
C THR A 78 1.54 10.07 -15.15
N ALA A 79 0.60 9.71 -16.02
CA ALA A 79 -0.12 8.44 -15.91
C ALA A 79 0.83 7.24 -16.06
N GLU A 80 1.80 7.36 -16.98
CA GLU A 80 2.83 6.35 -17.24
C GLU A 80 3.70 6.12 -16.00
N GLY A 81 4.01 7.18 -15.25
CA GLY A 81 4.71 7.10 -13.97
C GLY A 81 3.96 6.23 -12.96
N VAL A 82 2.67 6.52 -12.72
CA VAL A 82 1.83 5.75 -11.79
C VAL A 82 1.74 4.29 -12.22
N ILE A 83 1.53 4.05 -13.51
CA ILE A 83 1.44 2.69 -14.06
C ILE A 83 2.76 1.93 -13.89
N ALA A 84 3.90 2.55 -14.22
CA ALA A 84 5.23 1.94 -14.07
C ALA A 84 5.54 1.63 -12.60
N PHE A 85 5.18 2.53 -11.69
CA PHE A 85 5.35 2.33 -10.25
C PHE A 85 4.55 1.11 -9.77
N CYS A 86 3.24 1.05 -10.04
CA CYS A 86 2.39 -0.05 -9.63
C CYS A 86 2.84 -1.39 -10.26
N ARG A 87 3.28 -1.39 -11.52
CA ARG A 87 3.86 -2.59 -12.16
C ARG A 87 5.11 -3.08 -11.44
N GLY A 88 5.97 -2.16 -10.97
CA GLY A 88 7.14 -2.54 -10.18
C GLY A 88 6.76 -3.12 -8.82
N ILE A 89 5.78 -2.54 -8.13
CA ILE A 89 5.28 -3.08 -6.86
C ILE A 89 4.68 -4.47 -7.04
N GLN A 90 3.85 -4.68 -8.08
CA GLN A 90 3.26 -5.98 -8.37
C GLN A 90 4.34 -7.03 -8.71
N ALA A 91 5.35 -6.66 -9.49
CA ALA A 91 6.46 -7.56 -9.84
C ALA A 91 7.30 -7.99 -8.61
N ALA A 92 7.31 -7.21 -7.54
CA ALA A 92 7.96 -7.54 -6.28
C ALA A 92 7.05 -8.28 -5.29
N ALA A 93 5.78 -8.50 -5.62
CA ALA A 93 4.81 -9.12 -4.73
C ALA A 93 5.06 -10.65 -4.60
N PRO A 94 4.72 -11.26 -3.46
CA PRO A 94 4.87 -12.71 -3.26
C PRO A 94 3.82 -13.54 -4.02
N VAL A 95 2.65 -12.95 -4.29
CA VAL A 95 1.53 -13.60 -4.98
C VAL A 95 1.24 -12.83 -6.26
N ASP A 96 0.91 -13.54 -7.34
CA ASP A 96 0.54 -12.96 -8.64
C ASP A 96 1.55 -11.95 -9.22
N SER A 97 2.84 -12.14 -8.93
CA SER A 97 3.91 -11.25 -9.43
C SER A 97 4.06 -11.24 -10.95
N TYR A 98 3.55 -12.28 -11.63
CA TYR A 98 3.52 -12.41 -13.08
C TYR A 98 2.34 -11.65 -13.72
N VAL A 99 1.36 -11.24 -12.93
CA VAL A 99 0.19 -10.48 -13.40
C VAL A 99 0.59 -9.00 -13.51
N THR A 100 0.19 -8.37 -14.61
CA THR A 100 0.47 -6.95 -14.84
C THR A 100 -0.76 -6.13 -14.47
N PRO A 101 -0.66 -5.17 -13.53
CA PRO A 101 -1.78 -4.31 -13.19
C PRO A 101 -2.06 -3.32 -14.32
N GLU A 102 -3.35 -3.05 -14.54
CA GLU A 102 -3.86 -2.09 -15.51
C GLU A 102 -4.91 -1.19 -14.84
N PRO A 103 -5.05 0.07 -15.25
CA PRO A 103 -6.12 0.94 -14.75
C PRO A 103 -7.50 0.35 -15.03
N TRP A 104 -8.40 0.43 -14.04
CA TRP A 104 -9.78 -0.01 -14.18
C TRP A 104 -10.74 0.94 -13.47
N ALA A 105 -11.95 1.09 -14.03
CA ALA A 105 -13.07 1.81 -13.46
C ALA A 105 -13.57 1.16 -12.15
N MET A 106 -12.91 1.47 -11.04
CA MET A 106 -13.23 0.96 -9.71
C MET A 106 -14.54 1.61 -9.19
N PRO A 107 -15.54 0.84 -8.74
CA PRO A 107 -16.78 1.39 -8.20
C PRO A 107 -16.53 2.36 -7.04
N GLY A 108 -17.12 3.56 -7.13
CA GLY A 108 -16.98 4.61 -6.12
C GLY A 108 -15.91 5.66 -6.43
N TYR A 109 -15.10 5.46 -7.48
CA TYR A 109 -14.13 6.45 -7.96
C TYR A 109 -14.62 7.19 -9.20
N ASP A 110 -14.20 8.44 -9.35
CA ASP A 110 -14.52 9.34 -10.46
C ASP A 110 -13.58 9.18 -11.67
N SER A 111 -12.58 8.32 -11.54
CA SER A 111 -11.50 8.09 -12.50
C SER A 111 -11.04 6.64 -12.41
N ASP A 112 -10.39 6.15 -13.46
CA ASP A 112 -9.76 4.84 -13.42
C ASP A 112 -8.69 4.79 -12.32
N VAL A 113 -8.63 3.69 -11.60
CA VAL A 113 -7.66 3.43 -10.55
C VAL A 113 -6.82 2.24 -10.95
N ILE A 114 -5.51 2.33 -10.76
CA ILE A 114 -4.62 1.18 -10.85
C ILE A 114 -4.24 0.73 -9.43
N MET A 115 -4.14 -0.58 -9.23
CA MET A 115 -3.77 -1.18 -7.95
C MET A 115 -2.81 -2.35 -8.16
N ALA A 116 -1.74 -2.37 -7.38
CA ALA A 116 -0.84 -3.50 -7.18
C ALA A 116 -1.13 -4.11 -5.80
N ALA A 117 -1.58 -5.35 -5.78
CA ALA A 117 -2.13 -6.02 -4.59
C ALA A 117 -1.85 -7.53 -4.58
N GLY A 118 -0.63 -7.94 -4.91
CA GLY A 118 -0.17 -9.33 -4.83
C GLY A 118 0.05 -9.84 -3.40
N ALA A 119 -1.01 -9.77 -2.58
CA ALA A 119 -1.03 -10.10 -1.16
C ALA A 119 -1.52 -11.53 -0.90
N PHE A 120 -1.11 -12.13 0.22
CA PHE A 120 -1.66 -13.41 0.68
C PHE A 120 -3.13 -13.29 1.10
N VAL A 121 -3.49 -12.16 1.71
CA VAL A 121 -4.88 -11.82 2.05
C VAL A 121 -5.39 -10.79 1.05
N GLN A 122 -6.47 -11.14 0.34
CA GLN A 122 -7.05 -10.26 -0.67
C GLN A 122 -7.41 -8.89 -0.09
N GLY A 123 -6.90 -7.82 -0.73
CA GLY A 123 -7.16 -6.44 -0.31
C GLY A 123 -6.41 -5.98 0.94
N SER A 124 -5.44 -6.77 1.43
CA SER A 124 -4.61 -6.39 2.58
C SER A 124 -3.64 -5.27 2.23
N SER A 125 -3.82 -4.10 2.83
CA SER A 125 -2.93 -2.93 2.66
C SER A 125 -1.79 -2.85 3.68
N ILE A 126 -1.75 -3.77 4.65
CA ILE A 126 -0.56 -3.95 5.51
C ILE A 126 0.49 -4.82 4.82
N GLU A 127 0.10 -5.60 3.81
CA GLU A 127 1.00 -6.23 2.86
C GLU A 127 1.46 -5.21 1.81
N LEU A 128 2.54 -5.54 1.09
CA LEU A 128 3.12 -4.64 0.09
C LEU A 128 2.09 -4.29 -0.98
N SER A 129 1.70 -3.02 -1.08
CA SER A 129 0.69 -2.57 -2.02
C SER A 129 0.96 -1.15 -2.51
N ALA A 130 0.42 -0.84 -3.68
CA ALA A 130 0.39 0.53 -4.20
C ALA A 130 -0.79 0.75 -5.12
N ASP A 131 -1.45 1.87 -4.97
CA ASP A 131 -2.60 2.25 -5.79
C ASP A 131 -2.64 3.75 -6.05
N GLY A 132 -3.35 4.17 -7.08
CA GLY A 132 -3.48 5.58 -7.41
C GLY A 132 -4.49 5.83 -8.52
N PRO A 133 -5.20 6.97 -8.49
CA PRO A 133 -6.10 7.35 -9.57
C PRO A 133 -5.29 7.85 -10.77
N ILE A 134 -5.72 7.50 -11.98
CA ILE A 134 -5.15 7.99 -13.22
C ILE A 134 -5.71 9.39 -13.51
N LYS A 135 -5.31 10.35 -12.68
CA LYS A 135 -5.65 11.77 -12.81
C LYS A 135 -4.56 12.67 -12.22
N PRO A 136 -4.39 13.91 -12.70
CA PRO A 136 -3.48 14.88 -12.10
C PRO A 136 -3.70 15.04 -10.58
N PRO A 137 -2.64 15.13 -9.76
CA PRO A 137 -1.22 15.27 -10.11
C PRO A 137 -0.50 13.93 -10.40
N TYR A 138 -1.26 12.84 -10.61
CA TYR A 138 -0.74 11.48 -10.81
C TYR A 138 0.06 11.01 -9.60
N ALA A 139 -0.60 11.07 -8.43
CA ALA A 139 -0.07 10.55 -7.19
C ALA A 139 -0.30 9.04 -7.08
N VAL A 140 0.73 8.33 -6.64
CA VAL A 140 0.63 6.94 -6.21
C VAL A 140 0.73 6.88 -4.67
N TYR A 141 -0.07 6.04 -4.06
CA TYR A 141 -0.09 5.75 -2.63
C TYR A 141 0.53 4.39 -2.41
N PHE A 142 1.75 4.38 -1.90
CA PHE A 142 2.46 3.19 -1.45
C PHE A 142 2.18 2.93 0.03
N GLN A 143 1.94 1.68 0.40
CA GLN A 143 1.77 1.30 1.79
C GLN A 143 2.08 -0.18 2.04
N GLY A 144 2.31 -0.49 3.31
CA GLY A 144 2.47 -1.86 3.77
C GLY A 144 3.84 -2.49 3.46
N GLY A 145 3.92 -3.78 3.79
CA GLY A 145 5.12 -4.60 3.76
C GLY A 145 5.27 -5.36 5.06
N LEU A 146 4.95 -6.67 5.04
CA LEU A 146 5.01 -7.53 6.22
C LEU A 146 6.40 -7.56 6.87
N THR A 147 7.42 -7.37 6.05
CA THR A 147 8.81 -7.19 6.49
C THR A 147 9.39 -5.95 5.84
N TRP A 148 10.29 -5.28 6.55
CA TRP A 148 11.04 -4.14 6.01
C TRP A 148 11.82 -4.51 4.74
N GLN A 149 12.39 -5.72 4.70
CA GLN A 149 13.15 -6.22 3.56
C GLN A 149 12.29 -6.32 2.30
N HIS A 150 11.04 -6.77 2.45
CA HIS A 150 10.11 -6.86 1.33
C HIS A 150 9.61 -5.48 0.90
N ALA A 151 9.32 -4.57 1.84
CA ALA A 151 9.02 -3.18 1.54
C ALA A 151 10.16 -2.51 0.73
N LYS A 152 11.41 -2.70 1.18
CA LYS A 152 12.59 -2.21 0.48
C LYS A 152 12.70 -2.78 -0.94
N LEU A 153 12.50 -4.10 -1.12
CA LEU A 153 12.50 -4.73 -2.44
C LEU A 153 11.43 -4.13 -3.35
N GLY A 154 10.22 -3.93 -2.84
CA GLY A 154 9.12 -3.30 -3.58
C GLY A 154 9.50 -1.93 -4.13
N ILE A 155 10.03 -1.06 -3.28
CA ILE A 155 10.46 0.29 -3.68
C ILE A 155 11.63 0.27 -4.66
N LEU A 156 12.58 -0.65 -4.51
CA LEU A 156 13.67 -0.80 -5.48
C LEU A 156 13.14 -1.27 -6.84
N MET A 157 12.16 -2.17 -6.86
CA MET A 157 11.54 -2.64 -8.09
C MET A 157 10.68 -1.56 -8.76
N SER A 158 9.94 -0.75 -7.99
CA SER A 158 9.22 0.40 -8.54
C SER A 158 10.17 1.40 -9.18
N LEU A 159 11.28 1.74 -8.51
CA LEU A 159 12.30 2.62 -9.07
C LEU A 159 12.94 2.03 -10.34
N GLN A 160 13.26 0.72 -10.34
CA GLN A 160 13.81 0.03 -11.51
C GLN A 160 12.86 0.13 -12.72
N LYS A 161 11.54 -0.07 -12.52
CA LYS A 161 10.57 0.04 -13.61
C LYS A 161 10.42 1.46 -14.16
N LEU A 162 10.51 2.47 -13.31
CA LEU A 162 10.57 3.86 -13.78
C LEU A 162 11.85 4.12 -14.57
N TYR A 163 12.99 3.60 -14.11
CA TYR A 163 14.27 3.79 -14.77
C TYR A 163 14.31 3.11 -16.15
N ASP A 164 13.85 1.87 -16.24
CA ASP A 164 13.75 1.11 -17.50
C ASP A 164 12.84 1.82 -18.53
N ALA A 165 11.85 2.57 -18.06
CA ALA A 165 10.91 3.34 -18.88
C ALA A 165 11.38 4.79 -19.19
N ASP A 166 12.60 5.17 -18.78
CA ASP A 166 13.13 6.54 -18.89
C ASP A 166 12.27 7.61 -18.19
N LEU A 167 11.53 7.23 -17.15
CA LEU A 167 10.64 8.10 -16.36
C LEU A 167 11.30 8.70 -15.11
N VAL A 168 12.53 8.30 -14.80
CA VAL A 168 13.32 8.83 -13.67
C VAL A 168 14.80 8.95 -14.06
N ARG A 169 15.46 9.98 -13.51
CA ARG A 169 16.92 10.12 -13.55
C ARG A 169 17.47 9.87 -12.15
N LEU A 170 18.44 8.96 -12.03
CA LEU A 170 19.11 8.73 -10.76
C LEU A 170 20.09 9.87 -10.47
N PRO A 171 20.20 10.35 -9.23
CA PRO A 171 21.24 11.31 -8.86
C PRO A 171 22.61 10.66 -9.06
N LEU A 172 23.46 11.32 -9.86
CA LEU A 172 24.86 10.94 -10.10
C LEU A 172 25.74 11.23 -8.88
#